data_AF-A0A3Q7JEV9-F1
#
_entry.id   AF-A0A3Q7JEV9-F1
#
_cell.length_a   1.000
_cell.length_b   1.000
_cell.length_c   1.000
_cell.angle_alpha   90.00
_cell.angle_beta   90.00
_cell.angle_gamma   90.00
#
_symmetry.space_group_name_H-M   'P 1'
#
loop_
_entity.id
_entity.type
_entity.pdbx_description
1 polymer ?
#
loop_
_entity_poly.entity_id
_entity_poly.type
_entity_poly.pdbx_seq_one_letter_code
_entity_poly.pdbx_strand_id
1 'polypeptide(L)'
;MLKIRKMTRVTDEHVQLIRQIKIKKDYYAILGLEKGCSVEEIRKSYRKLSLKVHPDKNKAPGSEEAFKKVSKAFKCLSDDDSRRQYDQTGLAEDFEYNQQHNVRRRRRTGHNV
;
A
#
# COMPACT_ATOMS: atom_id res chain seq x y z
N MET A 1 -22.16 -28.92 0.72
CA MET A 1 -21.70 -28.77 -0.68
C MET A 1 -21.61 -27.28 -1.01
N LEU A 2 -20.48 -26.62 -0.73
CA LEU A 2 -20.34 -25.17 -0.97
C LEU A 2 -19.94 -24.90 -2.43
N LYS A 3 -20.88 -24.33 -3.19
CA LYS A 3 -20.63 -23.78 -4.53
C LYS A 3 -19.81 -22.50 -4.39
N ILE A 4 -18.49 -22.60 -4.56
CA ILE A 4 -17.59 -21.44 -4.60
C ILE A 4 -17.83 -20.72 -5.93
N ARG A 5 -18.55 -19.61 -5.84
CA ARG A 5 -19.11 -18.82 -6.94
C ARG A 5 -18.02 -17.91 -7.52
N LYS A 6 -17.61 -18.23 -8.76
CA LYS A 6 -16.92 -17.39 -9.76
C LYS A 6 -15.84 -16.43 -9.21
N MET A 7 -14.61 -16.93 -9.12
CA MET A 7 -13.41 -16.10 -8.95
C MET A 7 -13.20 -15.28 -10.23
N THR A 8 -13.66 -14.03 -10.22
CA THR A 8 -13.16 -12.99 -11.13
C THR A 8 -11.64 -13.05 -11.18
N ARG A 9 -11.05 -12.84 -12.37
CA ARG A 9 -9.60 -12.87 -12.68
C ARG A 9 -8.79 -11.81 -11.91
N VAL A 10 -8.88 -11.82 -10.59
CA VAL A 10 -7.93 -11.21 -9.68
C VAL A 10 -6.80 -12.23 -9.63
N THR A 11 -5.70 -11.94 -10.31
CA THR A 11 -4.48 -12.76 -10.25
C THR A 11 -4.18 -13.06 -8.78
N ASP A 12 -4.15 -14.35 -8.43
CA ASP A 12 -4.01 -14.87 -7.07
C ASP A 12 -2.86 -14.20 -6.30
N GLU A 13 -1.76 -13.92 -6.99
CA GLU A 13 -0.57 -13.25 -6.47
C GLU A 13 -0.87 -11.90 -5.81
N HIS A 14 -1.81 -11.13 -6.34
CA HIS A 14 -2.15 -9.82 -5.79
C HIS A 14 -2.96 -9.93 -4.50
N VAL A 15 -3.87 -10.90 -4.42
CA VAL A 15 -4.64 -11.17 -3.20
C VAL A 15 -3.70 -11.63 -2.09
N GLN A 16 -2.75 -12.51 -2.42
CA GLN A 16 -1.73 -12.96 -1.48
C GLN A 16 -0.87 -11.79 -0.99
N LEU A 17 -0.43 -10.90 -1.89
CA LEU A 17 0.36 -9.73 -1.54
C LEU A 17 -0.39 -8.77 -0.59
N ILE A 18 -1.65 -8.47 -0.88
CA ILE A 18 -2.51 -7.61 -0.04
C ILE A 18 -2.66 -8.23 1.35
N ARG A 19 -2.91 -9.54 1.42
CA ARG A 19 -3.01 -10.27 2.69
C ARG A 19 -1.69 -10.22 3.47
N GLN A 20 -0.56 -10.40 2.80
CA GLN A 20 0.77 -10.31 3.42
C GLN A 20 1.05 -8.93 4.00
N ILE A 21 0.79 -7.86 3.23
CA ILE A 21 0.92 -6.47 3.70
C ILE A 21 0.03 -6.22 4.92
N LYS A 22 -1.17 -6.81 4.93
CA LYS A 22 -2.12 -6.65 6.04
C LYS A 22 -1.66 -7.36 7.31
N ILE A 23 -1.01 -8.51 7.20
CA ILE A 23 -0.46 -9.27 8.35
C ILE A 23 0.84 -8.64 8.86
N LYS A 24 1.69 -8.14 7.95
CA LYS A 24 2.96 -7.54 8.29
C LYS A 24 2.76 -6.22 9.06
N LYS A 25 3.56 -6.06 10.11
CA LYS A 25 3.61 -4.84 10.93
C LYS A 25 4.80 -3.96 10.58
N ASP A 26 5.88 -4.56 10.08
CA ASP A 26 7.09 -3.84 9.69
C ASP A 26 6.94 -3.10 8.36
N TYR A 27 7.32 -1.83 8.33
CA TYR A 27 7.31 -1.02 7.11
C TYR A 27 8.22 -1.55 6.01
N TYR A 28 9.41 -2.04 6.38
CA TYR A 28 10.33 -2.67 5.43
C TYR A 28 9.69 -3.91 4.79
N ALA A 29 9.09 -4.78 5.61
CA ALA A 29 8.45 -5.99 5.13
C ALA A 29 7.17 -5.72 4.32
N ILE A 30 6.43 -4.64 4.63
CA ILE A 30 5.30 -4.14 3.85
C ILE A 30 5.74 -3.70 2.45
N LEU A 31 6.89 -3.01 2.37
CA LEU A 31 7.48 -2.61 1.09
C LEU A 31 8.26 -3.74 0.38
N GLY A 32 8.39 -4.90 1.02
CA GLY A 32 9.19 -6.01 0.50
C GLY A 32 10.67 -5.68 0.40
N LEU A 33 11.18 -4.86 1.31
CA LEU A 33 12.55 -4.39 1.39
C LEU A 33 13.21 -4.88 2.68
N GLU A 34 14.54 -4.88 2.68
CA GLU A 34 15.33 -5.20 3.87
C GLU A 34 15.66 -3.96 4.69
N LYS A 35 15.92 -4.17 5.98
CA LYS A 35 16.44 -3.13 6.88
C LYS A 35 17.84 -2.74 6.38
N GLY A 36 17.99 -1.50 5.92
CA GLY A 36 19.21 -1.01 5.28
C GLY A 36 19.06 -0.62 3.80
N CYS A 37 17.87 -0.77 3.21
CA CYS A 37 17.62 -0.26 1.86
C CYS A 37 17.74 1.28 1.78
N SER A 38 18.24 1.76 0.64
CA SER A 38 18.31 3.19 0.33
C SER A 38 16.93 3.77 0.02
N VAL A 39 16.77 5.09 0.23
CA VAL A 39 15.54 5.83 -0.07
C VAL A 39 15.10 5.65 -1.54
N GLU A 40 16.05 5.49 -2.46
CA GLU A 40 15.78 5.22 -3.87
C GLU A 40 15.06 3.88 -4.09
N GLU A 41 15.49 2.83 -3.39
CA GLU A 41 14.88 1.49 -3.46
C GLU A 41 13.49 1.50 -2.81
N ILE A 42 13.33 2.25 -1.70
CA ILE A 42 12.04 2.52 -1.06
C ILE A 42 11.06 3.17 -2.04
N ARG A 43 11.49 4.22 -2.77
CA ARG A 43 10.68 4.89 -3.80
C ARG A 43 10.33 3.96 -4.96
N LYS A 44 11.28 3.17 -5.47
CA LYS A 44 11.04 2.22 -6.56
C LYS A 44 10.05 1.13 -6.15
N SER A 45 10.24 0.53 -4.97
CA SER A 45 9.35 -0.52 -4.48
C SER A 45 7.95 0.01 -4.21
N TYR A 46 7.82 1.18 -3.57
CA TYR A 46 6.53 1.84 -3.35
C TYR A 46 5.75 2.07 -4.64
N ARG A 47 6.40 2.57 -5.70
CA ARG A 47 5.76 2.77 -7.01
C ARG A 47 5.24 1.45 -7.59
N LYS A 48 6.05 0.39 -7.55
CA LYS A 48 5.66 -0.94 -8.04
C LYS A 48 4.51 -1.53 -7.21
N LEU A 49 4.60 -1.48 -5.90
CA LEU A 49 3.59 -2.01 -4.97
C LEU A 49 2.28 -1.25 -5.05
N SER A 50 2.31 0.08 -5.08
CA SER A 50 1.11 0.91 -5.20
C SER A 50 0.29 0.56 -6.42
N LEU A 51 0.92 0.28 -7.57
CA LEU A 51 0.23 -0.15 -8.79
C LEU A 51 -0.37 -1.54 -8.65
N LYS A 52 0.28 -2.45 -7.92
CA LYS A 52 -0.19 -3.81 -7.66
C LYS A 52 -1.38 -3.84 -6.70
N VAL A 53 -1.33 -3.07 -5.61
CA VAL A 53 -2.38 -3.06 -4.58
C VAL A 53 -3.48 -2.01 -4.85
N HIS A 54 -3.44 -1.34 -6.00
CA HIS A 54 -4.36 -0.24 -6.29
C HIS A 54 -5.82 -0.73 -6.38
N PRO A 55 -6.78 -0.16 -5.62
CA PRO A 55 -8.17 -0.63 -5.58
C PRO A 55 -8.91 -0.48 -6.92
N ASP A 56 -8.50 0.48 -7.76
CA ASP A 56 -9.05 0.69 -9.11
C ASP A 56 -8.76 -0.47 -10.07
N LYS A 57 -7.55 -1.04 -10.01
CA LYS A 57 -7.13 -2.17 -10.86
C LYS A 57 -7.37 -3.52 -10.20
N ASN A 58 -7.35 -3.56 -8.86
CA ASN A 58 -7.54 -4.77 -8.07
C ASN A 58 -8.73 -4.62 -7.11
N LYS A 59 -9.87 -5.23 -7.50
CA LYS A 59 -11.07 -5.36 -6.65
C LYS A 59 -10.93 -6.43 -5.55
N ALA A 60 -9.71 -6.69 -5.08
CA ALA A 60 -9.46 -7.61 -3.99
C ALA A 60 -9.94 -7.01 -2.66
N PRO A 61 -10.53 -7.83 -1.76
CA PRO A 61 -10.93 -7.37 -0.44
C PRO A 61 -9.69 -6.97 0.36
N GLY A 62 -9.66 -5.73 0.85
CA GLY A 62 -8.53 -5.19 1.64
C GLY A 62 -7.44 -4.46 0.83
N SER A 63 -7.61 -4.27 -0.50
CA SER A 63 -6.70 -3.43 -1.31
C SER A 63 -6.52 -2.03 -0.71
N GLU A 64 -7.60 -1.41 -0.22
CA GLU A 64 -7.53 -0.07 0.38
C GLU A 64 -6.68 -0.04 1.65
N GLU A 65 -6.88 -1.00 2.56
CA GLU A 65 -6.10 -1.12 3.79
C GLU A 65 -4.62 -1.37 3.50
N ALA A 66 -4.32 -2.26 2.55
CA ALA A 66 -2.95 -2.53 2.13
C ALA A 66 -2.29 -1.31 1.49
N PHE A 67 -3.02 -0.57 0.64
CA PHE A 67 -2.51 0.67 0.03
C PHE A 67 -2.21 1.74 1.08
N LYS A 68 -3.08 1.91 2.09
CA LYS A 68 -2.86 2.81 3.23
C LYS A 68 -1.59 2.41 4.00
N LYS A 69 -1.40 1.13 4.30
CA LYS A 69 -0.18 0.60 4.94
C LYS A 69 1.08 0.87 4.12
N VAL A 70 1.06 0.59 2.82
CA VAL A 70 2.18 0.83 1.90
C VAL A 70 2.55 2.30 1.84
N SER A 71 1.56 3.20 1.81
CA SER A 71 1.81 4.65 1.82
C SER A 71 2.37 5.15 3.16
N LYS A 72 1.87 4.64 4.28
CA LYS A 72 2.41 4.95 5.62
C LYS A 72 3.85 4.47 5.77
N ALA A 73 4.13 3.23 5.37
CA ALA A 73 5.48 2.66 5.34
C ALA A 73 6.45 3.48 4.51
N PHE A 74 6.05 3.86 3.29
CA PHE A 74 6.85 4.72 2.42
C PHE A 74 7.14 6.07 3.08
N LYS A 75 6.15 6.71 3.71
CA LYS A 75 6.35 8.01 4.34
C LYS A 75 7.33 7.98 5.49
N CYS A 76 7.24 6.96 6.36
CA CYS A 76 8.17 6.81 7.46
C CYS A 76 9.59 6.47 6.98
N LEU A 77 9.72 5.64 5.95
CA LEU A 77 11.03 5.18 5.47
C LEU A 77 11.68 6.10 4.43
N SER A 78 10.91 6.95 3.75
CA SER A 78 11.42 7.85 2.71
C SER A 78 12.21 9.03 3.29
N ASP A 79 12.04 9.35 4.57
CA ASP A 79 12.75 10.41 5.26
C ASP A 79 13.70 9.81 6.30
N ASP A 80 14.95 10.26 6.32
CA ASP A 80 15.97 9.65 7.18
C ASP A 80 15.67 9.88 8.67
N ASP A 81 15.14 11.06 9.00
CA ASP A 81 14.76 11.41 10.38
C ASP A 81 13.58 10.55 10.86
N SER A 82 12.53 10.44 10.04
CA SER A 82 11.37 9.59 10.35
C SER A 82 11.76 8.11 10.43
N ARG A 83 12.68 7.66 9.58
CA ARG A 83 13.22 6.29 9.61
C ARG A 83 13.99 6.05 10.90
N ARG A 84 14.80 7.02 11.33
CA ARG A 84 15.56 6.93 12.59
C ARG A 84 14.64 6.93 13.81
N GLN A 85 13.61 7.76 13.82
CA GLN A 85 12.59 7.74 14.86
C GLN A 85 11.86 6.38 14.91
N TYR A 86 11.52 5.82 13.74
CA TYR A 86 10.91 4.50 13.66
C TYR A 86 11.83 3.39 14.21
N ASP A 87 13.12 3.43 13.87
CA ASP A 87 14.11 2.47 14.36
C ASP A 87 14.32 2.55 15.88
N GLN A 88 14.19 3.76 16.45
CA GLN A 88 14.32 4.01 17.89
C GLN A 88 13.08 3.67 18.71
N THR A 89 11.89 3.97 18.17
CA THR A 89 10.62 3.80 18.88
C THR A 89 10.01 2.41 18.66
N GLY A 90 10.39 1.71 17.59
CA GLY A 90 9.91 0.37 17.24
C GLY A 90 8.40 0.28 16.95
N LEU A 91 7.67 1.39 17.02
CA LEU A 91 6.21 1.41 16.95
C LEU A 91 5.76 2.05 15.63
N ALA A 92 5.31 1.17 14.72
CA ALA A 92 4.68 1.54 13.47
C ALA A 92 3.29 2.18 13.65
N GLU A 93 2.65 2.01 14.80
CA GLU A 93 1.22 2.28 14.91
C GLU A 93 0.89 3.78 14.98
N ASP A 94 1.78 4.62 15.54
CA ASP A 94 1.48 6.02 15.87
C ASP A 94 1.83 7.08 14.82
N PHE A 95 2.41 6.72 13.67
CA PHE A 95 2.57 7.68 12.57
C PHE A 95 1.21 7.93 11.90
N GLU A 96 0.39 8.77 12.54
CA GLU A 96 -0.93 9.13 12.06
C GLU A 96 -0.77 10.02 10.82
N TYR A 97 -1.09 9.43 9.66
CA TYR A 97 -1.00 10.11 8.39
C TYR A 97 -2.23 11.00 8.23
N ASN A 98 -2.09 12.25 8.64
CA ASN A 98 -3.05 13.28 8.32
C ASN A 98 -2.83 13.75 6.87
N GLN A 99 -3.28 13.01 5.86
CA GLN A 99 -3.57 13.61 4.55
C GLN A 99 -4.82 13.01 3.93
N GLN A 100 -5.88 13.81 3.96
CA GLN A 100 -6.61 14.23 2.76
C GLN A 100 -6.17 13.48 1.51
N HIS A 101 -6.79 12.32 1.25
CA HIS A 101 -6.73 11.69 -0.07
C HIS A 101 -7.03 12.78 -1.10
N ASN A 102 -6.12 12.98 -2.06
CA ASN A 102 -6.34 13.85 -3.20
C ASN A 102 -7.62 13.41 -3.93
N VAL A 103 -8.75 13.95 -3.48
CA VAL A 103 -10.06 13.96 -4.12
C VAL A 103 -9.99 14.84 -5.36
N ARG A 104 -9.17 14.46 -6.35
CA ARG A 104 -9.12 15.11 -7.67
C ARG A 104 -8.33 14.25 -8.66
N ARG A 105 -8.95 13.17 -9.14
CA ARG A 105 -8.93 12.89 -10.58
C ARG A 105 -10.36 12.96 -11.11
N ARG A 106 -10.74 14.22 -11.35
CA ARG A 106 -11.63 14.71 -12.42
C ARG A 106 -12.90 13.89 -12.65
N ARG A 107 -14.00 14.39 -12.09
CA ARG A 107 -15.21 14.56 -12.90
C ARG A 107 -14.80 15.34 -14.17
N ARG A 108 -14.70 14.67 -15.31
CA ARG A 108 -14.90 15.30 -16.61
C ARG A 108 -16.27 14.81 -17.08
N THR A 109 -17.27 15.69 -16.90
CA THR A 109 -18.36 16.03 -17.84
C THR A 109 -18.87 14.87 -18.72
N GLY A 110 -20.13 14.42 -18.65
CA GLY A 110 -21.34 15.21 -18.70
C GLY A 110 -21.64 15.64 -20.15
N HIS A 111 -22.59 14.96 -20.80
CA HIS A 111 -23.53 15.43 -21.84
C HIS A 111 -23.03 15.96 -23.22
N ASN A 112 -23.87 15.66 -24.24
CA ASN A 112 -23.87 16.03 -25.67
C ASN A 112 -22.91 15.23 -26.57
N VAL A 113 -23.31 14.61 -27.69
CA VAL A 113 -24.46 14.75 -28.60
C VAL A 113 -24.80 13.38 -29.18
#